data_AF-A5KVT6-F1
#
_entry.id   AF-A5KVT6-F1
#
_cell.length_a   1.000
_cell.length_b   1.000
_cell.length_c   1.000
_cell.angle_alpha   90.00
_cell.angle_beta   90.00
_cell.angle_gamma   90.00
#
_symmetry.space_group_name_H-M   'P 1'
#
loop_
_entity.id
_entity.type
_entity.pdbx_description
1 polymer ?
#
loop_
_entity_poly.entity_id
_entity_poly.type
_entity_poly.pdbx_seq_one_letter_code
_entity_poly.pdbx_strand_id
1 'polypeptide(L)'
;MNGQRSLLAVAIALGIAGCGSDSSDSSTTDTGGSTATTASLTAKAADGYLVGANACLDLNNNKECDKDEPNAVTGDNGEFTIDNLTQEQLEQGTLLIEVVAGQTIDTDNPSVVLSKSYRLTAPPQSEFISPLTTLIQNEIESGASLDEAKATIQEKLGTTLDLTQDYIEAKNNDKLADSQKAAFENLHRVAQVTASVMAENTDALSETAAGAGISVEALTALINEEVTRVLDEVVKNIEAAGENFNPSDIASSINRDHIAIDDSNLEDKIKENEANKGSKKADLAKLIKTDGINWFGGANEANTDLVVAYGTLKADSDNSVSEISYIYDYFAEQFVEVESTPDANDMVLGQSGWETSNDTLTSIKRNKDGSVILESSSSIFNEIASASSWISVVLMFAQSWIKQMVRTFGL
;
A
#
# COMPACT_ATOMS: atom_id res chain seq x y z
N MET A 1 -33.88 5.55 52.75
CA MET A 1 -34.35 4.50 51.82
C MET A 1 -33.12 3.76 51.33
N ASN A 2 -33.07 2.46 51.64
CA ASN A 2 -31.97 1.52 51.38
C ASN A 2 -31.92 1.04 49.92
N GLY A 3 -30.77 0.46 49.55
CA GLY A 3 -30.62 -0.49 48.44
C GLY A 3 -29.22 -0.44 47.83
N GLN A 4 -28.17 -0.73 48.61
CA GLN A 4 -27.43 -2.02 48.67
C GLN A 4 -26.66 -2.40 47.38
N ARG A 5 -25.32 -2.35 47.52
CA ARG A 5 -24.30 -2.93 46.64
C ARG A 5 -24.27 -4.45 46.84
N SER A 6 -24.11 -5.22 45.77
CA SER A 6 -23.87 -6.67 45.85
C SER A 6 -22.55 -7.02 45.15
N LEU A 7 -21.57 -7.39 45.97
CA LEU A 7 -20.35 -8.13 45.65
C LEU A 7 -20.63 -9.59 46.01
N LEU A 8 -20.33 -10.55 45.14
CA LEU A 8 -20.20 -11.94 45.56
C LEU A 8 -19.04 -12.62 44.82
N ALA A 9 -17.93 -12.74 45.53
CA ALA A 9 -16.87 -13.70 45.26
C ALA A 9 -17.27 -15.04 45.90
N VAL A 10 -17.01 -16.16 45.22
CA VAL A 10 -17.09 -17.49 45.81
C VAL A 10 -15.81 -18.24 45.47
N ALA A 11 -14.95 -18.38 46.49
CA ALA A 11 -13.87 -19.34 46.56
C ALA A 11 -14.35 -20.52 47.42
N ILE A 12 -14.17 -21.76 46.94
CA ILE A 12 -14.32 -22.96 47.76
C ILE A 12 -13.12 -23.87 47.48
N ALA A 13 -12.24 -23.95 48.47
CA ALA A 13 -11.31 -25.05 48.67
C ALA A 13 -11.78 -25.84 49.90
N LEU A 14 -11.59 -27.17 49.87
CA LEU A 14 -11.60 -28.20 50.93
C LEU A 14 -12.02 -29.52 50.22
N GLY A 15 -11.42 -30.69 50.39
CA GLY A 15 -10.35 -31.16 51.26
C GLY A 15 -9.96 -32.60 50.87
N ILE A 16 -8.87 -33.06 51.46
CA ILE A 16 -8.20 -34.35 51.24
C ILE A 16 -8.86 -35.45 52.09
N ALA A 17 -9.08 -36.65 51.54
CA ALA A 17 -8.78 -37.96 52.15
C ALA A 17 -9.46 -39.12 51.39
N GLY A 18 -8.69 -40.18 51.10
CA GLY A 18 -9.23 -41.46 50.64
C GLY A 18 -8.13 -42.41 50.16
N CYS A 19 -7.57 -43.21 51.06
CA CYS A 19 -6.66 -44.32 50.79
C CYS A 19 -7.45 -45.65 50.81
N GLY A 20 -7.07 -46.60 49.95
CA GLY A 20 -7.53 -48.01 49.96
C GLY A 20 -8.28 -48.40 48.68
N SER A 21 -8.23 -49.61 48.14
CA SER A 21 -7.32 -50.76 48.20
C SER A 21 -7.81 -51.72 47.12
N ASP A 22 -6.87 -52.39 46.44
CA ASP A 22 -6.96 -53.73 45.85
C ASP A 22 -7.90 -54.07 44.66
N SER A 23 -7.33 -54.92 43.79
CA SER A 23 -7.97 -55.90 42.89
C SER A 23 -8.52 -55.48 41.52
N SER A 24 -7.69 -55.78 40.52
CA SER A 24 -7.98 -56.58 39.31
C SER A 24 -9.12 -56.18 38.35
N ASP A 25 -8.68 -55.94 37.11
CA ASP A 25 -9.34 -56.24 35.83
C ASP A 25 -10.06 -55.09 35.08
N SER A 26 -9.78 -55.09 33.78
CA SER A 26 -10.43 -54.38 32.67
C SER A 26 -10.13 -52.90 32.34
N SER A 27 -9.84 -52.72 31.05
CA SER A 27 -9.93 -51.53 30.21
C SER A 27 -8.86 -50.44 30.37
N THR A 28 -7.88 -50.51 29.47
CA THR A 28 -7.07 -49.37 29.01
C THR A 28 -8.01 -48.24 28.56
N THR A 29 -8.19 -47.25 29.41
CA THR A 29 -8.69 -45.94 29.01
C THR A 29 -7.46 -45.12 28.62
N ASP A 30 -7.33 -44.89 27.31
CA ASP A 30 -6.47 -43.84 26.76
C ASP A 30 -6.84 -42.52 27.43
N THR A 31 -6.04 -42.10 28.41
CA THR A 31 -5.90 -40.68 28.73
C THR A 31 -5.19 -40.06 27.54
N GLY A 32 -5.99 -39.60 26.58
CA GLY A 32 -5.54 -38.73 25.50
C GLY A 32 -4.90 -37.49 26.10
N GLY A 33 -3.59 -37.56 26.33
CA GLY A 33 -2.75 -36.39 26.33
C GLY A 33 -2.95 -35.76 24.96
N SER A 34 -3.61 -34.60 24.93
CA SER A 34 -3.55 -33.72 23.77
C SER A 34 -2.10 -33.30 23.65
N THR A 35 -1.32 -34.08 22.92
CA THR A 35 -0.05 -33.63 22.36
C THR A 35 -0.44 -32.42 21.53
N ALA A 36 -0.08 -31.22 21.99
CA ALA A 36 -0.19 -30.04 21.15
C ALA A 36 0.61 -30.36 19.88
N THR A 37 -0.08 -30.54 18.77
CA THR A 37 0.55 -30.79 17.48
C THR A 37 1.29 -29.52 17.12
N THR A 38 2.59 -29.50 17.35
CA THR A 38 3.48 -28.44 16.87
C THR A 38 3.55 -28.54 15.35
N ALA A 39 3.21 -27.45 14.68
CA ALA A 39 3.33 -27.35 13.24
C ALA A 39 4.71 -26.82 12.83
N SER A 40 5.04 -26.97 11.55
CA SER A 40 6.22 -26.35 10.94
C SER A 40 5.81 -25.61 9.67
N LEU A 41 6.59 -24.58 9.32
CA LEU A 41 6.43 -23.79 8.10
C LEU A 41 7.71 -23.87 7.30
N THR A 42 7.63 -24.33 6.06
CA THR A 42 8.75 -24.34 5.12
C THR A 42 8.49 -23.32 4.03
N ALA A 43 9.49 -22.49 3.73
CA ALA A 43 9.41 -21.49 2.69
C ALA A 43 10.80 -21.23 2.07
N LYS A 44 10.83 -20.47 0.97
CA LYS A 44 12.08 -19.98 0.38
C LYS A 44 12.12 -18.45 0.37
N ALA A 45 13.29 -17.87 0.60
CA ALA A 45 13.52 -16.44 0.46
C ALA A 45 14.31 -16.12 -0.81
N ALA A 46 13.82 -15.18 -1.62
CA ALA A 46 14.44 -14.83 -2.88
C ALA A 46 14.19 -13.40 -3.36
N ASP A 47 15.28 -12.75 -3.75
CA ASP A 47 15.34 -11.87 -4.92
C ASP A 47 15.92 -12.67 -6.10
N GLY A 48 17.22 -12.99 -6.06
CA GLY A 48 17.66 -14.37 -6.29
C GLY A 48 17.61 -15.15 -4.96
N TYR A 49 17.73 -16.48 -4.96
CA TYR A 49 17.66 -17.23 -3.70
C TYR A 49 18.71 -16.70 -2.70
N LEU A 50 18.26 -16.35 -1.49
CA LEU A 50 19.08 -15.71 -0.46
C LEU A 50 19.64 -16.78 0.47
N VAL A 51 20.95 -16.95 0.49
CA VAL A 51 21.63 -17.97 1.32
C VAL A 51 22.26 -17.29 2.54
N GLY A 52 22.01 -17.85 3.72
CA GLY A 52 22.56 -17.35 4.99
C GLY A 52 21.89 -16.09 5.53
N ALA A 53 20.67 -15.78 5.12
CA ALA A 53 19.83 -14.73 5.72
C ALA A 53 19.16 -15.25 7.00
N ASN A 54 18.88 -14.37 7.96
CA ASN A 54 18.06 -14.74 9.11
C ASN A 54 16.59 -14.79 8.67
N ALA A 55 15.87 -15.81 9.09
CA ALA A 55 14.44 -15.94 8.84
C ALA A 55 13.71 -16.08 10.16
N CYS A 56 12.58 -15.40 10.33
CA CYS A 56 11.77 -15.50 11.53
C CYS A 56 10.30 -15.27 11.24
N LEU A 57 9.49 -15.60 12.23
CA LEU A 57 8.10 -15.20 12.30
C LEU A 57 8.02 -13.95 13.18
N ASP A 58 7.82 -12.79 12.56
CA ASP A 58 7.63 -11.50 13.24
C ASP A 58 6.24 -11.48 13.89
N LEU A 59 6.21 -11.63 15.21
CA LEU A 59 5.00 -11.77 16.01
C LEU A 59 4.57 -10.44 16.64
N ASN A 60 5.46 -9.46 16.71
CA ASN A 60 5.18 -8.15 17.28
C ASN A 60 5.12 -7.03 16.23
N ASN A 61 5.35 -7.36 14.96
CA ASN A 61 5.36 -6.49 13.78
C ASN A 61 6.45 -5.41 13.76
N ASN A 62 7.51 -5.54 14.55
CA ASN A 62 8.59 -4.55 14.64
C ASN A 62 9.59 -4.62 13.48
N LYS A 63 9.45 -5.59 12.57
CA LYS A 63 10.34 -5.83 11.44
C LYS A 63 11.77 -6.20 11.85
N GLU A 64 11.95 -6.82 13.01
CA GLU A 64 13.24 -7.34 13.49
C GLU A 64 13.08 -8.79 13.90
N CYS A 65 14.08 -9.64 13.64
CA CYS A 65 14.06 -11.00 14.16
C CYS A 65 14.45 -11.02 15.63
N ASP A 66 13.46 -10.96 16.51
CA ASP A 66 13.69 -10.94 17.95
C ASP A 66 14.15 -12.29 18.49
N LYS A 67 14.90 -12.26 19.59
CA LYS A 67 15.47 -13.46 20.22
C LYS A 67 14.40 -14.49 20.64
N ASP A 68 13.22 -14.00 21.02
CA ASP A 68 12.13 -14.81 21.54
C ASP A 68 11.16 -15.27 20.43
N GLU A 69 11.42 -14.90 19.18
CA GLU A 69 10.61 -15.29 18.03
C GLU A 69 11.09 -16.60 17.38
N PRO A 70 10.17 -17.43 16.85
CA PRO A 70 10.53 -18.59 16.06
C PRO A 70 11.39 -18.18 14.86
N ASN A 71 12.57 -18.80 14.72
CA ASN A 71 13.55 -18.42 13.71
C ASN A 71 14.26 -19.61 13.07
N ALA A 72 14.87 -19.34 11.93
CA ALA A 72 15.70 -20.22 11.13
C ALA A 72 16.77 -19.39 10.39
N VAL A 73 17.62 -20.07 9.62
CA VAL A 73 18.56 -19.44 8.68
C VAL A 73 18.34 -20.05 7.32
N THR A 74 18.34 -19.24 6.27
CA THR A 74 18.14 -19.73 4.91
C THR A 74 19.33 -20.58 4.45
N GLY A 75 19.02 -21.78 3.96
CA GLY A 75 19.99 -22.75 3.47
C GLY A 75 20.29 -22.59 1.97
N ASP A 76 20.82 -23.66 1.39
CA ASP A 76 21.05 -23.74 -0.06
C ASP A 76 19.71 -23.59 -0.80
N ASN A 77 19.68 -22.79 -1.87
CA ASN A 77 18.46 -22.39 -2.60
C ASN A 77 17.47 -21.56 -1.77
N GLY A 78 17.92 -20.91 -0.69
CA GLY A 78 17.11 -19.97 0.09
C GLY A 78 16.00 -20.61 0.92
N GLU A 79 15.93 -21.94 0.98
CA GLU A 79 14.93 -22.69 1.76
C GLU A 79 15.23 -22.58 3.27
N PHE A 80 14.17 -22.48 4.07
CA PHE A 80 14.24 -22.58 5.52
C PHE A 80 12.97 -23.23 6.08
N THR A 81 13.08 -23.78 7.29
CA THR A 81 11.96 -24.35 8.04
C THR A 81 11.93 -23.77 9.44
N ILE A 82 10.79 -23.22 9.85
CA ILE A 82 10.53 -22.79 11.23
C ILE A 82 9.67 -23.87 11.90
N ASP A 83 10.23 -24.51 12.91
CA ASP A 83 9.58 -25.59 13.66
C ASP A 83 8.91 -25.09 14.95
N ASN A 84 8.10 -25.96 15.55
CA ASN A 84 7.47 -25.75 16.86
C ASN A 84 6.47 -24.58 16.92
N LEU A 85 5.77 -24.33 15.81
CA LEU A 85 4.78 -23.28 15.70
C LEU A 85 3.43 -23.72 16.27
N THR A 86 2.74 -22.77 16.92
CA THR A 86 1.31 -22.90 17.22
C THR A 86 0.48 -22.58 15.99
N GLN A 87 -0.79 -23.01 15.99
CA GLN A 87 -1.72 -22.66 14.91
C GLN A 87 -1.93 -21.13 14.79
N GLU A 88 -1.99 -20.43 15.92
CA GLU A 88 -2.15 -18.97 15.95
C GLU A 88 -0.94 -18.26 15.34
N GLN A 89 0.27 -18.72 15.66
CA GLN A 89 1.50 -18.22 15.05
C GLN A 89 1.49 -18.42 13.54
N LEU A 90 1.08 -19.59 13.04
CA LEU A 90 0.96 -19.83 11.60
C LEU A 90 -0.06 -18.92 10.92
N GLU A 91 -1.20 -18.65 11.56
CA GLU A 91 -2.29 -17.87 10.96
C GLU A 91 -2.05 -16.36 10.98
N GLN A 92 -1.24 -15.86 11.91
CA GLN A 92 -1.09 -14.41 12.15
C GLN A 92 0.33 -13.89 11.96
N GLY A 93 1.35 -14.74 12.10
CA GLY A 93 2.74 -14.28 12.09
C GLY A 93 3.20 -13.89 10.68
N THR A 94 3.78 -12.71 10.56
CA THR A 94 4.39 -12.23 9.32
C THR A 94 5.73 -12.94 9.14
N LEU A 95 6.00 -13.49 7.94
CA LEU A 95 7.33 -14.01 7.68
C LEU A 95 8.28 -12.83 7.43
N LEU A 96 9.44 -12.85 8.07
CA LEU A 96 10.48 -11.83 7.94
C LEU A 96 11.82 -12.48 7.59
N ILE A 97 12.49 -11.91 6.61
CA ILE A 97 13.86 -12.23 6.22
C ILE A 97 14.71 -11.00 6.46
N GLU A 98 15.73 -11.12 7.30
CA GLU A 98 16.77 -10.11 7.43
C GLU A 98 17.97 -10.49 6.58
N VAL A 99 18.21 -9.70 5.55
CA VAL A 99 19.41 -9.77 4.74
C VAL A 99 20.49 -8.95 5.41
N VAL A 100 21.60 -9.60 5.75
CA VAL A 100 22.66 -9.00 6.58
C VAL A 100 23.90 -8.78 5.75
N ALA A 101 24.34 -7.52 5.70
CA ALA A 101 25.58 -7.12 5.05
C ALA A 101 26.79 -7.93 5.57
N GLY A 102 27.58 -8.49 4.66
CA GLY A 102 28.75 -9.30 4.99
C GLY A 102 28.43 -10.75 5.41
N GLN A 103 27.16 -11.16 5.35
CA GLN A 103 26.73 -12.53 5.66
C GLN A 103 25.97 -13.19 4.50
N THR A 104 24.93 -12.53 3.99
CA THR A 104 24.00 -13.13 3.03
C THR A 104 24.56 -13.11 1.61
N ILE A 105 24.31 -14.18 0.85
CA ILE A 105 24.67 -14.30 -0.58
C ILE A 105 23.38 -14.38 -1.39
N ASP A 106 23.27 -13.58 -2.43
CA ASP A 106 22.26 -13.74 -3.48
C ASP A 106 22.81 -14.68 -4.58
N THR A 107 22.08 -15.74 -4.89
CA THR A 107 22.46 -16.71 -5.94
C THR A 107 22.48 -16.16 -7.35
N ASP A 108 21.95 -14.96 -7.62
CA ASP A 108 22.16 -14.26 -8.89
C ASP A 108 23.61 -13.79 -9.06
N ASN A 109 24.33 -13.59 -7.94
CA ASN A 109 25.77 -13.35 -7.92
C ASN A 109 26.45 -14.18 -6.82
N PRO A 110 26.57 -15.50 -7.01
CA PRO A 110 26.88 -16.46 -5.94
C PRO A 110 28.32 -16.33 -5.39
N SER A 111 29.16 -15.51 -6.02
CA SER A 111 30.54 -15.24 -5.58
C SER A 111 30.68 -13.96 -4.76
N VAL A 112 29.59 -13.21 -4.57
CA VAL A 112 29.59 -11.92 -3.89
C VAL A 112 28.66 -11.99 -2.69
N VAL A 113 29.23 -11.69 -1.52
CA VAL A 113 28.43 -11.45 -0.31
C VAL A 113 27.83 -10.06 -0.41
N LEU A 114 26.55 -9.92 -0.10
CA LEU A 114 25.86 -8.64 -0.14
C LEU A 114 26.49 -7.66 0.85
N SER A 115 26.66 -6.42 0.42
CA SER A 115 27.31 -5.37 1.22
C SER A 115 26.32 -4.45 1.96
N LYS A 116 25.03 -4.60 1.69
CA LYS A 116 23.95 -3.78 2.25
C LYS A 116 22.91 -4.67 2.89
N SER A 117 22.39 -4.23 4.04
CA SER A 117 21.31 -4.93 4.72
C SER A 117 19.97 -4.42 4.23
N TYR A 118 18.97 -5.30 4.20
CA TYR A 118 17.58 -4.96 3.94
C TYR A 118 16.68 -6.07 4.50
N ARG A 119 15.37 -5.87 4.40
CA ARG A 119 14.37 -6.78 4.96
C ARG A 119 13.34 -7.13 3.91
N LEU A 120 12.93 -8.38 3.89
CA LEU A 120 11.81 -8.85 3.09
C LEU A 120 10.75 -9.43 4.02
N THR A 121 9.49 -9.16 3.71
CA THR A 121 8.36 -9.74 4.44
C THR A 121 7.42 -10.48 3.51
N ALA A 122 6.59 -11.35 4.08
CA ALA A 122 5.49 -11.96 3.37
C ALA A 122 4.29 -12.19 4.29
N PRO A 123 3.07 -12.23 3.73
CA PRO A 123 1.87 -12.57 4.48
C PRO A 123 1.99 -13.92 5.21
N PRO A 124 1.23 -14.13 6.29
CA PRO A 124 1.22 -15.41 7.00
C PRO A 124 1.02 -16.60 6.05
N GLN A 125 1.69 -17.72 6.36
CA GLN A 125 1.65 -18.97 5.58
C GLN A 125 2.21 -18.89 4.15
N SER A 126 2.94 -17.83 3.79
CA SER A 126 3.60 -17.76 2.48
C SER A 126 4.72 -18.80 2.36
N GLU A 127 4.76 -19.51 1.23
CA GLU A 127 5.81 -20.48 0.89
C GLU A 127 7.02 -19.83 0.19
N PHE A 128 6.89 -18.56 -0.21
CA PHE A 128 7.89 -17.82 -0.95
C PHE A 128 7.91 -16.35 -0.50
N ILE A 129 9.08 -15.87 -0.06
CA ILE A 129 9.31 -14.52 0.43
C ILE A 129 10.18 -13.81 -0.58
N SER A 130 9.73 -12.67 -1.09
CA SER A 130 10.43 -11.89 -2.10
C SER A 130 10.20 -10.39 -1.93
N PRO A 131 10.93 -9.53 -2.67
CA PRO A 131 10.61 -8.12 -2.75
C PRO A 131 9.14 -7.85 -3.11
N LEU A 132 8.52 -8.71 -3.93
CA LEU A 132 7.12 -8.53 -4.34
C LEU A 132 6.12 -8.89 -3.23
N THR A 133 6.36 -9.98 -2.49
CA THR A 133 5.52 -10.32 -1.33
C THR A 133 5.69 -9.31 -0.20
N THR A 134 6.85 -8.65 -0.13
CA THR A 134 7.12 -7.57 0.83
C THR A 134 6.21 -6.38 0.55
N LEU A 135 6.05 -5.99 -0.73
CA LEU A 135 5.12 -4.92 -1.11
C LEU A 135 3.66 -5.32 -0.86
N ILE A 136 3.29 -6.58 -1.11
CA ILE A 136 1.95 -7.10 -0.75
C ILE A 136 1.71 -7.00 0.76
N GLN A 137 2.68 -7.43 1.57
CA GLN A 137 2.57 -7.35 3.02
C GLN A 137 2.46 -5.90 3.49
N ASN A 138 3.20 -4.96 2.87
CA ASN A 138 3.09 -3.54 3.18
C ASN A 138 1.67 -2.99 2.92
N GLU A 139 1.04 -3.37 1.80
CA GLU A 139 -0.36 -3.00 1.52
C GLU A 139 -1.35 -3.58 2.55
N ILE A 140 -1.11 -4.81 3.01
CA ILE A 140 -1.93 -5.44 4.07
C ILE A 140 -1.76 -4.69 5.40
N GLU A 141 -0.54 -4.31 5.75
CA GLU A 141 -0.25 -3.48 6.93
C GLU A 141 -0.86 -2.08 6.83
N SER A 142 -1.08 -1.59 5.62
CA SER A 142 -1.82 -0.36 5.31
C SER A 142 -3.36 -0.57 5.24
N GLY A 143 -3.84 -1.79 5.52
CA GLY A 143 -5.26 -2.10 5.72
C GLY A 143 -5.96 -2.74 4.52
N ALA A 144 -5.24 -3.11 3.45
CA ALA A 144 -5.79 -3.89 2.36
C ALA A 144 -6.02 -5.36 2.76
N SER A 145 -6.99 -6.02 2.15
CA SER A 145 -7.04 -7.49 2.16
C SER A 145 -5.93 -8.08 1.28
N LEU A 146 -5.59 -9.36 1.47
CA LEU A 146 -4.59 -10.05 0.63
C LEU A 146 -4.90 -9.95 -0.87
N ASP A 147 -6.18 -10.13 -1.25
CA ASP A 147 -6.60 -10.06 -2.65
C ASP A 147 -6.50 -8.64 -3.22
N GLU A 148 -6.85 -7.62 -2.43
CA GLU A 148 -6.70 -6.21 -2.83
C GLU A 148 -5.22 -5.84 -2.97
N ALA A 149 -4.38 -6.21 -2.00
CA ALA A 149 -2.94 -5.99 -2.03
C ALA A 149 -2.30 -6.64 -3.26
N LYS A 150 -2.63 -7.92 -3.54
CA LYS A 150 -2.18 -8.62 -4.75
C LYS A 150 -2.59 -7.85 -6.02
N ALA A 151 -3.87 -7.46 -6.11
CA ALA A 151 -4.38 -6.75 -7.28
C ALA A 151 -3.69 -5.40 -7.49
N THR A 152 -3.45 -4.63 -6.42
CA THR A 152 -2.75 -3.34 -6.49
C THR A 152 -1.33 -3.48 -7.01
N ILE A 153 -0.55 -4.44 -6.49
CA ILE A 153 0.82 -4.66 -6.97
C ILE A 153 0.82 -5.22 -8.40
N GLN A 154 -0.10 -6.14 -8.74
CA GLN A 154 -0.25 -6.65 -10.10
C GLN A 154 -0.56 -5.56 -11.13
N GLU A 155 -1.44 -4.61 -10.79
CA GLU A 155 -1.80 -3.48 -11.64
C GLU A 155 -0.59 -2.60 -11.95
N LYS A 156 0.17 -2.20 -10.91
CA LYS A 156 1.41 -1.42 -11.05
C LYS A 156 2.46 -2.13 -11.90
N LEU A 157 2.56 -3.44 -11.75
CA LEU A 157 3.50 -4.26 -12.52
C LEU A 157 3.02 -4.59 -13.95
N GLY A 158 1.76 -4.26 -14.29
CA GLY A 158 1.18 -4.61 -15.58
C GLY A 158 1.11 -6.12 -15.83
N THR A 159 0.94 -6.93 -14.78
CA THR A 159 0.98 -8.40 -14.86
C THR A 159 -0.25 -9.05 -14.24
N THR A 160 -0.54 -10.27 -14.66
CA THR A 160 -1.57 -11.14 -14.05
C THR A 160 -0.96 -12.39 -13.42
N LEU A 161 0.36 -12.48 -13.34
CA LEU A 161 1.06 -13.59 -12.71
C LEU A 161 0.83 -13.57 -11.19
N ASP A 162 0.82 -14.74 -10.57
CA ASP A 162 0.77 -14.82 -9.11
C ASP A 162 2.10 -14.39 -8.51
N LEU A 163 2.07 -13.28 -7.76
CA LEU A 163 3.24 -12.65 -7.15
C LEU A 163 3.78 -13.43 -5.94
N THR A 164 3.03 -14.43 -5.45
CA THR A 164 3.45 -15.34 -4.38
C THR A 164 4.11 -16.62 -4.89
N GLN A 165 4.19 -16.80 -6.21
CA GLN A 165 4.84 -17.97 -6.80
C GLN A 165 6.36 -17.77 -6.89
N ASP A 166 7.12 -18.86 -6.69
CA ASP A 166 8.56 -18.91 -6.96
C ASP A 166 8.85 -18.64 -8.45
N TYR A 167 9.15 -17.38 -8.76
CA TYR A 167 9.43 -16.95 -10.12
C TYR A 167 10.77 -17.46 -10.66
N ILE A 168 11.71 -17.86 -9.77
CA ILE A 168 13.02 -18.44 -10.15
C ILE A 168 12.83 -19.86 -10.67
N GLU A 169 12.02 -20.65 -9.98
CA GLU A 169 11.64 -21.97 -10.44
C GLU A 169 10.74 -21.88 -11.69
N ALA A 170 9.75 -20.98 -11.67
CA ALA A 170 8.79 -20.85 -12.76
C ALA A 170 9.45 -20.42 -14.08
N LYS A 171 10.40 -19.47 -14.09
CA LYS A 171 11.09 -19.05 -15.32
C LYS A 171 11.90 -20.19 -15.98
N ASN A 172 12.28 -21.20 -15.20
CA ASN A 172 13.03 -22.37 -15.66
C ASN A 172 12.16 -23.62 -15.87
N ASN A 173 10.83 -23.52 -15.71
CA ASN A 173 9.95 -24.68 -15.74
C ASN A 173 9.62 -25.13 -17.17
N ASP A 174 10.16 -26.28 -17.60
CA ASP A 174 9.97 -26.85 -18.94
C ASP A 174 8.52 -27.13 -19.35
N LYS A 175 7.57 -27.11 -18.41
CA LYS A 175 6.14 -27.29 -18.69
C LYS A 175 5.43 -25.99 -19.09
N LEU A 176 6.04 -24.84 -18.87
CA LEU A 176 5.48 -23.54 -19.22
C LEU A 176 5.84 -23.13 -20.66
N ALA A 177 4.95 -22.37 -21.30
CA ALA A 177 5.24 -21.78 -22.59
C ALA A 177 6.34 -20.70 -22.46
N ASP A 178 7.11 -20.49 -23.54
CA ASP A 178 8.21 -19.51 -23.55
C ASP A 178 7.77 -18.09 -23.15
N SER A 179 6.55 -17.69 -23.54
CA SER A 179 5.98 -16.40 -23.13
C SER A 179 5.72 -16.30 -21.63
N GLN A 180 5.34 -17.40 -20.97
CA GLN A 180 5.15 -17.45 -19.53
C GLN A 180 6.50 -17.43 -18.81
N LYS A 181 7.50 -18.18 -19.32
CA LYS A 181 8.87 -18.14 -18.79
C LYS A 181 9.46 -16.73 -18.87
N ALA A 182 9.27 -16.05 -20.00
CA ALA A 182 9.69 -14.66 -20.19
C ALA A 182 8.99 -13.70 -19.22
N ALA A 183 7.70 -13.92 -18.93
CA ALA A 183 6.97 -13.12 -17.95
C ALA A 183 7.49 -13.33 -16.51
N PHE A 184 7.85 -14.56 -16.13
CA PHE A 184 8.49 -14.84 -14.83
C PHE A 184 9.93 -14.31 -14.76
N GLU A 185 10.69 -14.35 -15.86
CA GLU A 185 11.99 -13.68 -15.94
C GLU A 185 11.86 -12.17 -15.76
N ASN A 186 10.83 -11.55 -16.35
CA ASN A 186 10.57 -10.13 -16.12
C ASN A 186 10.20 -9.85 -14.66
N LEU A 187 9.39 -10.72 -14.04
CA LEU A 187 9.03 -10.62 -12.63
C LEU A 187 10.25 -10.73 -11.71
N HIS A 188 11.17 -11.63 -12.05
CA HIS A 188 12.46 -11.76 -11.38
C HIS A 188 13.28 -10.46 -11.52
N ARG A 189 13.38 -9.87 -12.71
CA ARG A 189 14.10 -8.59 -12.90
C ARG A 189 13.49 -7.44 -12.09
N VAL A 190 12.17 -7.41 -11.98
CA VAL A 190 11.46 -6.44 -11.10
C VAL A 190 11.86 -6.67 -9.65
N ALA A 191 11.88 -7.91 -9.18
CA ALA A 191 12.34 -8.23 -7.83
C ALA A 191 13.77 -7.72 -7.58
N GLN A 192 14.67 -7.92 -8.55
CA GLN A 192 16.08 -7.51 -8.45
C GLN A 192 16.27 -6.01 -8.29
N VAL A 193 15.53 -5.24 -9.08
CA VAL A 193 15.55 -3.78 -8.95
C VAL A 193 14.90 -3.36 -7.63
N THR A 194 13.78 -3.99 -7.26
CA THR A 194 13.04 -3.69 -6.02
C THR A 194 13.91 -3.90 -4.78
N ALA A 195 14.60 -5.05 -4.67
CA ALA A 195 15.51 -5.33 -3.57
C ALA A 195 16.70 -4.37 -3.56
N SER A 196 17.25 -4.05 -4.73
CA SER A 196 18.35 -3.08 -4.86
C SER A 196 17.94 -1.69 -4.36
N VAL A 197 16.73 -1.22 -4.70
CA VAL A 197 16.18 0.04 -4.20
C VAL A 197 15.98 -0.01 -2.69
N MET A 198 15.38 -1.08 -2.15
CA MET A 198 15.20 -1.27 -0.70
C MET A 198 16.54 -1.25 0.05
N ALA A 199 17.54 -1.96 -0.47
CA ALA A 199 18.88 -2.04 0.11
C ALA A 199 19.61 -0.70 0.07
N GLU A 200 19.54 0.03 -1.05
CA GLU A 200 20.13 1.36 -1.18
C GLU A 200 19.52 2.38 -0.19
N ASN A 201 18.19 2.40 -0.04
CA ASN A 201 17.53 3.31 0.90
C ASN A 201 17.75 2.90 2.36
N THR A 202 17.76 1.60 2.65
CA THR A 202 18.03 1.11 4.02
C THR A 202 19.45 1.50 4.44
N ASP A 203 20.44 1.27 3.57
CA ASP A 203 21.84 1.63 3.80
C ASP A 203 22.00 3.15 4.00
N ALA A 204 21.37 3.95 3.14
CA ALA A 204 21.48 5.41 3.20
C ALA A 204 20.82 6.03 4.45
N LEU A 205 19.68 5.49 4.90
CA LEU A 205 18.83 6.15 5.91
C LEU A 205 18.94 5.53 7.31
N SER A 206 19.50 4.33 7.45
CA SER A 206 19.49 3.60 8.74
C SER A 206 20.18 4.33 9.88
N GLU A 207 21.34 4.96 9.64
CA GLU A 207 22.06 5.73 10.65
C GLU A 207 21.28 6.98 11.07
N THR A 208 20.72 7.71 10.11
CA THR A 208 19.89 8.90 10.35
C THR A 208 18.63 8.54 11.13
N ALA A 209 17.94 7.47 10.73
CA ALA A 209 16.76 6.96 11.41
C ALA A 209 17.06 6.62 12.87
N ALA A 210 18.15 5.87 13.13
CA ALA A 210 18.57 5.52 14.47
C ALA A 210 18.91 6.76 15.31
N GLY A 211 19.60 7.76 14.72
CA GLY A 211 19.92 9.03 15.37
C GLY A 211 18.68 9.87 15.75
N ALA A 212 17.63 9.79 14.93
CA ALA A 212 16.34 10.45 15.17
C ALA A 212 15.39 9.63 16.07
N GLY A 213 15.73 8.39 16.42
CA GLY A 213 14.87 7.49 17.19
C GLY A 213 13.68 6.93 16.38
N ILE A 214 13.78 6.91 15.05
CA ILE A 214 12.82 6.26 14.16
C ILE A 214 13.02 4.74 14.25
N SER A 215 11.93 3.99 14.41
CA SER A 215 11.98 2.53 14.48
C SER A 215 12.31 1.89 13.13
N VAL A 216 12.87 0.67 13.17
CA VAL A 216 13.10 -0.13 11.97
C VAL A 216 11.79 -0.40 11.23
N GLU A 217 10.70 -0.65 11.96
CA GLU A 217 9.34 -0.78 11.40
C GLU A 217 8.95 0.45 10.57
N ALA A 218 9.05 1.65 11.14
CA ALA A 218 8.61 2.88 10.49
C ALA A 218 9.45 3.20 9.26
N LEU A 219 10.78 3.02 9.35
CA LEU A 219 11.69 3.19 8.22
C LEU A 219 11.38 2.18 7.11
N THR A 220 11.26 0.89 7.45
CA THR A 220 10.99 -0.19 6.49
C THR A 220 9.66 0.04 5.77
N ALA A 221 8.61 0.42 6.51
CA ALA A 221 7.32 0.74 5.95
C ALA A 221 7.37 1.95 4.99
N LEU A 222 8.11 3.00 5.33
CA LEU A 222 8.27 4.17 4.45
C LEU A 222 9.02 3.79 3.15
N ILE A 223 10.08 3.00 3.26
CA ILE A 223 10.84 2.53 2.09
C ILE A 223 9.93 1.70 1.19
N ASN A 224 9.18 0.75 1.76
CA ASN A 224 8.26 -0.09 0.99
C ASN A 224 7.17 0.73 0.29
N GLU A 225 6.62 1.74 0.96
CA GLU A 225 5.62 2.65 0.36
C GLU A 225 6.19 3.41 -0.84
N GLU A 226 7.40 3.93 -0.72
CA GLU A 226 8.03 4.72 -1.77
C GLU A 226 8.48 3.86 -2.95
N VAL A 227 8.93 2.63 -2.68
CA VAL A 227 9.16 1.60 -3.69
C VAL A 227 7.87 1.25 -4.44
N THR A 228 6.77 1.02 -3.73
CA THR A 228 5.45 0.77 -4.34
C THR A 228 4.99 1.92 -5.22
N ARG A 229 5.30 3.18 -4.86
CA ARG A 229 4.97 4.35 -5.69
C ARG A 229 5.68 4.33 -7.04
N VAL A 230 6.92 3.86 -7.09
CA VAL A 230 7.78 3.92 -8.29
C VAL A 230 7.82 2.62 -9.10
N LEU A 231 7.02 1.60 -8.76
CA LEU A 231 6.98 0.33 -9.48
C LEU A 231 6.76 0.47 -11.00
N ASP A 232 5.87 1.37 -11.43
CA ASP A 232 5.62 1.61 -12.86
C ASP A 232 6.89 2.11 -13.56
N GLU A 233 7.70 2.95 -12.89
CA GLU A 233 8.98 3.43 -13.41
C GLU A 233 10.03 2.33 -13.40
N VAL A 234 10.03 1.44 -12.40
CA VAL A 234 10.89 0.24 -12.40
C VAL A 234 10.62 -0.61 -13.64
N VAL A 235 9.34 -0.90 -13.94
CA VAL A 235 8.96 -1.68 -15.12
C VAL A 235 9.44 -1.00 -16.41
N LYS A 236 9.19 0.30 -16.57
CA LYS A 236 9.65 1.07 -17.75
C LYS A 236 11.16 1.05 -17.93
N ASN A 237 11.92 1.18 -16.84
CA ASN A 237 13.38 1.17 -16.91
C ASN A 237 13.93 -0.22 -17.25
N ILE A 238 13.30 -1.29 -16.76
CA ILE A 238 13.67 -2.67 -17.14
C ILE A 238 13.43 -2.90 -18.64
N GLU A 239 12.28 -2.49 -19.15
CA GLU A 239 11.97 -2.58 -20.58
C GLU A 239 12.97 -1.78 -21.44
N ALA A 240 13.33 -0.57 -21.00
CA ALA A 240 14.31 0.26 -21.69
C ALA A 240 15.74 -0.32 -21.65
N ALA A 241 16.13 -0.98 -20.56
CA ALA A 241 17.45 -1.58 -20.43
C ALA A 241 17.63 -2.81 -21.33
N GLY A 242 16.58 -3.62 -21.50
CA GLY A 242 16.59 -4.81 -22.37
C GLY A 242 17.71 -5.79 -22.01
N GLU A 243 18.67 -5.97 -22.92
CA GLU A 243 19.85 -6.84 -22.73
C GLU A 243 20.93 -6.22 -21.84
N ASN A 244 20.93 -4.89 -21.65
CA ASN A 244 21.88 -4.19 -20.77
C ASN A 244 21.34 -4.07 -19.34
N PHE A 245 20.44 -4.97 -18.94
CA PHE A 245 19.84 -4.96 -17.62
C PHE A 245 20.90 -5.07 -16.52
N ASN A 246 20.92 -4.08 -15.63
CA ASN A 246 21.69 -4.10 -14.40
C ASN A 246 20.80 -3.54 -13.27
N PRO A 247 20.44 -4.35 -12.26
CA PRO A 247 19.49 -3.95 -11.24
C PRO A 247 20.01 -2.79 -10.37
N SER A 248 21.31 -2.73 -10.09
CA SER A 248 21.90 -1.65 -9.29
C SER A 248 21.93 -0.33 -10.05
N ASP A 249 22.23 -0.34 -11.36
CA ASP A 249 22.23 0.88 -12.18
C ASP A 249 20.81 1.47 -12.29
N ILE A 250 19.81 0.60 -12.46
CA ILE A 250 18.40 1.00 -12.51
C ILE A 250 17.97 1.53 -11.13
N ALA A 251 18.25 0.81 -10.05
CA ALA A 251 17.89 1.22 -8.69
C ALA A 251 18.46 2.60 -8.34
N SER A 252 19.75 2.82 -8.63
CA SER A 252 20.40 4.12 -8.44
C SER A 252 19.75 5.25 -9.26
N SER A 253 19.25 4.96 -10.46
CA SER A 253 18.50 5.94 -11.26
C SER A 253 17.12 6.23 -10.67
N ILE A 254 16.39 5.19 -10.25
CA ILE A 254 15.09 5.31 -9.60
C ILE A 254 15.20 6.12 -8.31
N ASN A 255 16.19 5.82 -7.48
CA ASN A 255 16.44 6.54 -6.24
C ASN A 255 16.70 8.02 -6.48
N ARG A 256 17.57 8.34 -7.43
CA ARG A 256 17.92 9.73 -7.74
C ARG A 256 16.74 10.53 -8.31
N ASP A 257 15.94 9.92 -9.19
CA ASP A 257 14.98 10.65 -10.02
C ASP A 257 13.53 10.57 -9.50
N HIS A 258 13.18 9.55 -8.71
CA HIS A 258 11.80 9.22 -8.38
C HIS A 258 11.51 8.99 -6.88
N ILE A 259 12.53 8.73 -6.07
CA ILE A 259 12.39 8.60 -4.61
C ILE A 259 12.96 9.85 -3.95
N ALA A 260 12.07 10.66 -3.37
CA ALA A 260 12.41 11.94 -2.76
C ALA A 260 12.52 11.81 -1.24
N ILE A 261 13.37 10.91 -0.76
CA ILE A 261 13.65 10.72 0.67
C ILE A 261 15.14 10.87 0.91
N ASP A 262 15.49 11.69 1.88
CA ASP A 262 16.86 11.86 2.35
C ASP A 262 16.86 12.24 3.84
N ASP A 263 18.05 12.43 4.40
CA ASP A 263 18.23 12.76 5.81
C ASP A 263 17.49 14.02 6.25
N SER A 264 17.25 14.98 5.33
CA SER A 264 16.65 16.26 5.64
C SER A 264 15.12 16.21 5.75
N ASN A 265 14.48 15.22 5.14
CA ASN A 265 13.03 15.11 5.09
C ASN A 265 12.48 13.80 5.71
N LEU A 266 13.35 12.91 6.19
CA LEU A 266 13.00 11.60 6.71
C LEU A 266 11.91 11.65 7.80
N GLU A 267 12.05 12.49 8.83
CA GLU A 267 11.06 12.58 9.90
C GLU A 267 9.68 13.02 9.40
N ASP A 268 9.63 13.96 8.45
CA ASP A 268 8.37 14.45 7.89
C ASP A 268 7.73 13.38 7.00
N LYS A 269 8.55 12.63 6.25
CA LYS A 269 8.09 11.48 5.47
C LYS A 269 7.56 10.34 6.32
N ILE A 270 8.16 10.08 7.49
CA ILE A 270 7.64 9.10 8.44
C ILE A 270 6.27 9.55 8.97
N LYS A 271 6.13 10.81 9.41
CA LYS A 271 4.85 11.35 9.88
C LYS A 271 3.77 11.31 8.80
N GLU A 272 4.14 11.62 7.56
CA GLU A 272 3.25 11.52 6.39
C GLU A 272 2.79 10.07 6.19
N ASN A 273 3.72 9.10 6.19
CA ASN A 273 3.41 7.69 6.01
C ASN A 273 2.51 7.14 7.13
N GLU A 274 2.80 7.46 8.39
CA GLU A 274 1.98 7.05 9.54
C GLU A 274 0.57 7.65 9.47
N ALA A 275 0.44 8.92 9.08
CA ALA A 275 -0.85 9.56 8.88
C ALA A 275 -1.65 8.88 7.76
N ASN A 276 -0.97 8.39 6.73
CA ASN A 276 -1.58 7.69 5.59
C ASN A 276 -2.07 6.28 5.96
N LYS A 277 -1.34 5.51 6.77
CA LYS A 277 -1.79 4.18 7.26
C LYS A 277 -3.10 4.24 8.05
N GLY A 278 -3.36 5.36 8.73
CA GLY A 278 -4.64 5.62 9.41
C GLY A 278 -5.75 6.17 8.52
N SER A 279 -5.42 6.57 7.30
CA SER A 279 -6.35 7.19 6.36
C SER A 279 -7.17 6.14 5.64
N LYS A 280 -8.45 6.01 5.99
CA LYS A 280 -9.38 5.22 5.17
C LYS A 280 -9.44 5.86 3.79
N LYS A 281 -9.24 5.07 2.73
CA LYS A 281 -9.48 5.50 1.34
C LYS A 281 -10.74 6.36 1.31
N ALA A 282 -10.57 7.63 0.95
CA ALA A 282 -11.65 8.59 0.97
C ALA A 282 -12.76 8.10 0.05
N ASP A 283 -13.90 7.67 0.60
CA ASP A 283 -15.09 7.40 -0.19
C ASP A 283 -15.65 8.76 -0.59
N LEU A 284 -15.21 9.26 -1.76
CA LEU A 284 -15.54 10.59 -2.23
C LEU A 284 -17.06 10.77 -2.36
N ALA A 285 -17.77 9.69 -2.72
CA ALA A 285 -19.23 9.64 -2.76
C ALA A 285 -19.89 9.73 -1.37
N LYS A 286 -19.20 9.29 -0.31
CA LYS A 286 -19.63 9.50 1.07
C LYS A 286 -19.31 10.91 1.53
N LEU A 287 -18.09 11.39 1.31
CA LEU A 287 -17.63 12.71 1.76
C LEU A 287 -18.47 13.85 1.18
N ILE A 288 -18.75 13.80 -0.13
CA ILE A 288 -19.61 14.79 -0.79
C ILE A 288 -21.03 14.83 -0.19
N LYS A 289 -21.49 13.72 0.40
CA LYS A 289 -22.82 13.63 1.06
C LYS A 289 -22.80 13.96 2.55
N THR A 290 -21.65 13.92 3.22
CA THR A 290 -21.54 14.20 4.65
C THR A 290 -20.95 15.58 4.90
N ASP A 291 -19.66 15.73 4.61
CA ASP A 291 -18.86 16.87 5.01
C ASP A 291 -18.77 17.92 3.88
N GLY A 292 -18.97 17.48 2.64
CA GLY A 292 -18.71 18.24 1.44
C GLY A 292 -17.25 18.16 1.01
N ILE A 293 -16.99 18.59 -0.22
CA ILE A 293 -15.66 18.59 -0.84
C ILE A 293 -15.27 20.03 -1.10
N ASN A 294 -14.17 20.47 -0.50
CA ASN A 294 -13.63 21.80 -0.77
C ASN A 294 -12.73 21.77 -2.00
N TRP A 295 -12.83 22.80 -2.84
CA TRP A 295 -12.00 22.97 -4.01
C TRP A 295 -11.38 24.36 -4.04
N PHE A 296 -10.24 24.47 -4.71
CA PHE A 296 -9.53 25.72 -4.98
C PHE A 296 -9.22 25.77 -6.47
N GLY A 297 -9.43 26.92 -7.08
CA GLY A 297 -9.26 27.13 -8.51
C GLY A 297 -8.63 28.49 -8.80
N GLY A 298 -8.01 28.60 -9.96
CA GLY A 298 -7.57 29.88 -10.45
C GLY A 298 -7.33 29.84 -11.94
N ALA A 299 -7.46 31.00 -12.58
CA ALA A 299 -7.22 31.18 -14.00
C ALA A 299 -6.40 32.43 -14.22
N ASN A 300 -5.45 32.35 -15.14
CA ASN A 300 -4.61 33.47 -15.52
C ASN A 300 -4.70 33.59 -17.04
N GLU A 301 -5.55 34.49 -17.51
CA GLU A 301 -5.73 34.76 -18.93
C GLU A 301 -4.99 36.05 -19.32
N ALA A 302 -4.56 36.13 -20.58
CA ALA A 302 -3.83 37.29 -21.06
C ALA A 302 -4.74 38.53 -21.03
N ASN A 303 -4.29 39.58 -20.32
CA ASN A 303 -5.00 40.86 -20.13
C ASN A 303 -6.21 40.83 -19.20
N THR A 304 -6.32 39.82 -18.32
CA THR A 304 -7.28 39.83 -17.20
C THR A 304 -6.54 39.74 -15.86
N ASP A 305 -7.22 40.14 -14.78
CA ASP A 305 -6.70 39.92 -13.43
C ASP A 305 -6.71 38.42 -13.11
N LEU A 306 -5.75 37.96 -12.30
CA LEU A 306 -5.67 36.57 -11.85
C LEU A 306 -6.97 36.20 -11.14
N VAL A 307 -7.73 35.26 -11.69
CA VAL A 307 -8.89 34.72 -10.99
C VAL A 307 -8.39 33.77 -9.91
N VAL A 308 -8.85 33.97 -8.68
CA VAL A 308 -8.67 33.04 -7.57
C VAL A 308 -10.05 32.74 -7.02
N ALA A 309 -10.38 31.46 -6.93
CA ALA A 309 -11.67 30.99 -6.46
C ALA A 309 -11.52 29.79 -5.52
N TYR A 310 -12.49 29.63 -4.64
CA TYR A 310 -12.65 28.42 -3.84
C TYR A 310 -14.13 28.14 -3.63
N GLY A 311 -14.47 26.90 -3.31
CA GLY A 311 -15.85 26.55 -3.03
C GLY A 311 -15.99 25.24 -2.29
N THR A 312 -17.24 24.90 -1.98
CA THR A 312 -17.61 23.64 -1.36
C THR A 312 -18.73 23.00 -2.17
N LEU A 313 -18.48 21.77 -2.61
CA LEU A 313 -19.45 20.92 -3.30
C LEU A 313 -20.09 19.94 -2.31
N LYS A 314 -21.42 19.82 -2.34
CA LYS A 314 -22.19 18.85 -1.56
C LYS A 314 -23.19 18.12 -2.46
N ALA A 315 -23.51 16.89 -2.08
CA ALA A 315 -24.55 16.11 -2.72
C ALA A 315 -25.61 15.68 -1.71
N ASP A 316 -26.87 15.79 -2.09
CA ASP A 316 -28.00 15.32 -1.31
C ASP A 316 -28.20 13.80 -1.45
N SER A 317 -29.13 13.28 -0.66
CA SER A 317 -29.44 11.84 -0.64
C SER A 317 -29.93 11.29 -1.99
N ASP A 318 -30.51 12.15 -2.84
CA ASP A 318 -30.99 11.84 -4.19
C ASP A 318 -29.92 12.03 -5.29
N ASN A 319 -28.68 12.33 -4.88
CA ASN A 319 -27.53 12.68 -5.72
C ASN A 319 -27.63 14.04 -6.42
N SER A 320 -28.64 14.87 -6.15
CA SER A 320 -28.58 16.27 -6.57
C SER A 320 -27.42 16.97 -5.85
N VAL A 321 -26.84 17.98 -6.48
CA VAL A 321 -25.66 18.67 -5.94
C VAL A 321 -25.95 20.14 -5.68
N SER A 322 -25.30 20.66 -4.65
CA SER A 322 -25.23 22.08 -4.35
C SER A 322 -23.76 22.49 -4.27
N GLU A 323 -23.46 23.63 -4.85
CA GLU A 323 -22.13 24.21 -4.84
C GLU A 323 -22.24 25.65 -4.34
N ILE A 324 -21.35 26.01 -3.43
CA ILE A 324 -21.15 27.40 -3.00
C ILE A 324 -19.74 27.79 -3.41
N SER A 325 -19.62 28.85 -4.19
CA SER A 325 -18.38 29.28 -4.82
C SER A 325 -18.07 30.73 -4.47
N TYR A 326 -16.80 31.03 -4.26
CA TYR A 326 -16.31 32.37 -3.95
C TYR A 326 -15.22 32.75 -4.93
N ILE A 327 -15.23 33.99 -5.43
CA ILE A 327 -14.17 34.58 -6.24
C ILE A 327 -13.54 35.76 -5.50
N TYR A 328 -12.24 35.97 -5.67
CA TYR A 328 -11.58 37.15 -5.14
C TYR A 328 -11.95 38.39 -5.97
N ASP A 329 -12.66 39.32 -5.37
CA ASP A 329 -12.96 40.62 -5.97
C ASP A 329 -11.83 41.61 -5.62
N TYR A 330 -11.04 41.98 -6.62
CA TYR A 330 -9.91 42.90 -6.46
C TYR A 330 -10.32 44.34 -6.16
N PHE A 331 -11.55 44.74 -6.51
CA PHE A 331 -12.05 46.07 -6.18
C PHE A 331 -12.53 46.14 -4.73
N ALA A 332 -13.18 45.08 -4.25
CA ALA A 332 -13.64 44.96 -2.87
C ALA A 332 -12.55 44.42 -1.91
N GLU A 333 -11.42 43.95 -2.45
CA GLU A 333 -10.30 43.31 -1.74
C GLU A 333 -10.72 42.12 -0.85
N GLN A 334 -11.77 41.39 -1.24
CA GLN A 334 -12.33 40.27 -0.47
C GLN A 334 -12.91 39.18 -1.37
N PHE A 335 -13.08 37.98 -0.82
CA PHE A 335 -13.83 36.92 -1.49
C PHE A 335 -15.34 37.19 -1.42
N VAL A 336 -16.01 37.11 -2.57
CA VAL A 336 -17.46 37.29 -2.69
C VAL A 336 -18.08 36.02 -3.27
N GLU A 337 -19.26 35.64 -2.76
CA GLU A 337 -20.01 34.49 -3.26
C GLU A 337 -20.50 34.76 -4.69
N VAL A 338 -20.40 33.75 -5.55
CA VAL A 338 -20.80 33.82 -6.95
C VAL A 338 -21.79 32.71 -7.26
N GLU A 339 -22.93 33.08 -7.86
CA GLU A 339 -23.84 32.13 -8.49
C GLU A 339 -23.38 31.88 -9.92
N SER A 340 -23.19 30.61 -10.31
CA SER A 340 -22.95 30.27 -11.71
C SER A 340 -24.21 30.53 -12.52
N THR A 341 -24.18 31.53 -13.40
CA THR A 341 -25.27 31.80 -14.35
C THR A 341 -24.78 31.48 -15.75
N PRO A 342 -25.41 30.52 -16.45
CA PRO A 342 -25.04 30.21 -17.84
C PRO A 342 -25.18 31.45 -18.73
N ASP A 343 -24.14 31.80 -19.49
CA ASP A 343 -24.25 32.83 -20.51
C ASP A 343 -25.06 32.28 -21.68
N ALA A 344 -26.20 32.90 -21.96
CA ALA A 344 -27.08 32.49 -23.07
C ALA A 344 -26.44 32.66 -24.45
N ASN A 345 -25.32 33.38 -24.56
CA ASN A 345 -24.57 33.58 -25.80
C ASN A 345 -23.52 32.49 -26.06
N ASP A 346 -23.13 31.73 -25.03
CA ASP A 346 -22.16 30.67 -25.18
C ASP A 346 -22.85 29.38 -25.61
N MET A 347 -22.36 28.77 -26.69
CA MET A 347 -22.92 27.55 -27.25
C MET A 347 -21.86 26.48 -27.38
N VAL A 348 -22.27 25.23 -27.12
CA VAL A 348 -21.42 24.06 -27.23
C VAL A 348 -22.07 23.00 -28.10
N LEU A 349 -21.25 22.19 -28.78
CA LEU A 349 -21.73 21.10 -29.63
C LEU A 349 -21.84 19.82 -28.80
N GLY A 350 -23.04 19.56 -28.26
CA GLY A 350 -23.38 18.35 -27.55
C GLY A 350 -23.71 17.17 -28.48
N GLN A 351 -24.04 16.02 -27.89
CA GLN A 351 -24.37 14.79 -28.65
C GLN A 351 -25.61 14.94 -29.54
N SER A 352 -26.51 15.88 -29.21
CA SER A 352 -27.77 16.13 -29.90
C SER A 352 -27.75 17.39 -30.78
N GLY A 353 -26.59 18.06 -30.91
CA GLY A 353 -26.44 19.32 -31.63
C GLY A 353 -25.98 20.48 -30.75
N TRP A 354 -26.14 21.71 -31.26
CA TRP A 354 -25.77 22.92 -30.52
C TRP A 354 -26.73 23.17 -29.36
N GLU A 355 -26.19 23.38 -28.17
CA GLU A 355 -26.91 23.73 -26.94
C GLU A 355 -26.21 24.89 -26.22
N THR A 356 -26.94 25.60 -25.37
CA THR A 356 -26.33 26.64 -24.51
C THR A 356 -25.32 26.00 -23.58
N SER A 357 -24.13 26.60 -23.47
CA SER A 357 -23.08 26.17 -22.56
C SER A 357 -23.58 26.24 -21.12
N ASN A 358 -23.70 25.10 -20.45
CA ASN A 358 -24.09 25.05 -19.06
C ASN A 358 -23.30 23.98 -18.30
N ASP A 359 -22.27 24.42 -17.59
CA ASP A 359 -21.40 23.61 -16.75
C ASP A 359 -21.92 23.43 -15.32
N THR A 360 -23.12 23.94 -15.01
CA THR A 360 -23.74 23.77 -13.68
C THR A 360 -23.87 22.27 -13.39
N LEU A 361 -23.24 21.85 -12.30
CA LEU A 361 -23.33 20.48 -11.80
C LEU A 361 -24.76 20.18 -11.37
N THR A 362 -25.29 19.04 -11.78
CA THR A 362 -26.69 18.63 -11.54
C THR A 362 -26.78 17.37 -10.70
N SER A 363 -25.84 16.44 -10.89
CA SER A 363 -25.82 15.20 -10.13
C SER A 363 -24.42 14.61 -10.01
N ILE A 364 -24.31 13.60 -9.15
CA ILE A 364 -23.15 12.72 -9.11
C ILE A 364 -23.53 11.27 -9.40
N LYS A 365 -22.60 10.55 -10.02
CA LYS A 365 -22.71 9.10 -10.23
C LYS A 365 -21.47 8.38 -9.74
N ARG A 366 -21.67 7.41 -8.85
CA ARG A 366 -20.58 6.64 -8.24
C ARG A 366 -20.07 5.55 -9.19
N ASN A 367 -18.76 5.42 -9.30
CA ASN A 367 -18.09 4.30 -9.95
C ASN A 367 -17.75 3.20 -8.93
N LYS A 368 -17.49 1.98 -9.41
CA LYS A 368 -17.15 0.83 -8.55
C LYS A 368 -15.80 0.97 -7.83
N ASP A 369 -14.90 1.79 -8.38
CA ASP A 369 -13.55 2.04 -7.89
C ASP A 369 -13.47 3.12 -6.79
N GLY A 370 -14.62 3.73 -6.43
CA GLY A 370 -14.71 4.82 -5.44
C GLY A 370 -14.61 6.22 -6.02
N SER A 371 -14.35 6.38 -7.33
CA SER A 371 -14.46 7.67 -8.02
C SER A 371 -15.92 8.08 -8.22
N VAL A 372 -16.14 9.37 -8.48
CA VAL A 372 -17.46 9.94 -8.80
C VAL A 372 -17.39 10.66 -10.14
N ILE A 373 -18.40 10.42 -10.98
CA ILE A 373 -18.68 11.24 -12.15
C ILE A 373 -19.49 12.43 -11.67
N LEU A 374 -19.02 13.64 -11.94
CA LEU A 374 -19.75 14.89 -11.79
C LEU A 374 -20.52 15.13 -13.08
N GLU A 375 -21.85 15.15 -13.01
CA GLU A 375 -22.72 15.32 -14.17
C GLU A 375 -23.17 16.78 -14.26
N SER A 376 -22.76 17.43 -15.35
CA SER A 376 -23.10 18.81 -15.70
C SER A 376 -24.36 18.86 -16.55
N SER A 377 -25.05 20.00 -16.53
CA SER A 377 -26.25 20.22 -17.36
C SER A 377 -25.98 19.96 -18.85
N SER A 378 -24.83 20.42 -19.35
CA SER A 378 -24.27 20.03 -20.64
C SER A 378 -23.29 18.87 -20.46
N SER A 379 -23.66 17.69 -20.97
CA SER A 379 -22.89 16.44 -20.80
C SER A 379 -21.43 16.49 -21.25
N ILE A 380 -21.07 17.45 -22.12
CA ILE A 380 -19.69 17.66 -22.56
C ILE A 380 -18.76 18.16 -21.44
N PHE A 381 -19.35 18.62 -20.34
CA PHE A 381 -18.66 19.07 -19.14
C PHE A 381 -18.77 18.05 -17.99
N ASN A 382 -19.16 16.80 -18.28
CA ASN A 382 -19.11 15.75 -17.27
C ASN A 382 -17.64 15.44 -16.94
N GLU A 383 -17.34 15.28 -15.66
CA GLU A 383 -15.98 15.04 -15.19
C GLU A 383 -15.92 13.79 -14.32
N ILE A 384 -14.73 13.19 -14.22
CA ILE A 384 -14.47 12.10 -13.27
C ILE A 384 -13.56 12.65 -12.19
N ALA A 385 -14.08 12.72 -10.97
CA ALA A 385 -13.30 13.02 -9.78
C ALA A 385 -12.92 11.71 -9.07
N SER A 386 -11.63 11.48 -8.90
CA SER A 386 -11.08 10.37 -8.13
C SER A 386 -10.25 10.89 -6.97
N ALA A 387 -10.26 10.19 -5.84
CA ALA A 387 -9.28 10.41 -4.80
C ALA A 387 -8.07 9.52 -5.13
N SER A 388 -6.93 10.11 -5.49
CA SER A 388 -5.66 9.37 -5.44
C SER A 388 -5.19 9.32 -3.98
N SER A 389 -4.55 8.21 -3.59
CA SER A 389 -3.98 8.04 -2.23
C SER A 389 -2.92 9.09 -1.87
N TRP A 390 -2.52 9.93 -2.83
CA TRP A 390 -1.39 10.85 -2.76
C TRP A 390 -1.76 12.30 -3.09
N ILE A 391 -2.97 12.79 -2.81
CA ILE A 391 -3.27 14.23 -2.96
C ILE A 391 -4.49 14.59 -2.10
N SER A 392 -4.32 15.60 -1.24
CA SER A 392 -5.42 16.45 -0.81
C SER A 392 -6.21 16.84 -2.05
N VAL A 393 -7.49 16.48 -2.10
CA VAL A 393 -8.59 16.92 -2.99
C VAL A 393 -8.36 18.22 -3.81
N VAL A 394 -7.58 19.15 -3.26
CA VAL A 394 -7.06 20.41 -3.81
C VAL A 394 -6.51 20.36 -5.25
N LEU A 395 -5.76 19.33 -5.69
CA LEU A 395 -5.06 19.43 -7.00
C LEU A 395 -5.90 19.06 -8.24
N MET A 396 -6.92 18.22 -8.13
CA MET A 396 -7.70 17.77 -9.30
C MET A 396 -8.65 18.86 -9.83
N PHE A 397 -9.19 19.70 -8.96
CA PHE A 397 -10.11 20.77 -9.37
C PHE A 397 -9.41 21.90 -10.15
N ALA A 398 -8.10 22.11 -9.91
CA ALA A 398 -7.35 23.19 -10.56
C ALA A 398 -7.13 22.96 -12.07
N GLN A 399 -6.83 21.75 -12.53
CA GLN A 399 -6.57 21.50 -13.95
C GLN A 399 -7.83 21.50 -14.83
N SER A 400 -8.99 21.15 -14.26
CA SER A 400 -10.25 21.07 -15.03
C SER A 400 -10.89 22.44 -15.21
N TRP A 401 -10.93 23.26 -14.16
CA TRP A 401 -11.36 24.67 -14.24
C TRP A 401 -10.51 25.49 -15.23
N ILE A 402 -9.19 25.24 -15.30
CA ILE A 402 -8.29 25.88 -16.27
C ILE A 402 -8.63 25.50 -17.73
N LYS A 403 -9.09 24.27 -18.00
CA LYS A 403 -9.57 23.88 -19.35
C LYS A 403 -10.94 24.48 -19.69
N GLN A 404 -11.74 24.80 -18.68
CA GLN A 404 -13.12 25.28 -18.84
C GLN A 404 -13.14 26.78 -19.13
N MET A 405 -12.44 27.63 -18.35
CA MET A 405 -12.37 29.09 -18.63
C MET A 405 -11.73 29.43 -19.99
N VAL A 406 -10.68 28.70 -20.39
CA VAL A 406 -10.00 28.91 -21.69
C VAL A 406 -10.96 28.70 -22.89
N ARG A 407 -12.11 28.05 -22.70
CA ARG A 407 -13.15 27.91 -23.73
C ARG A 407 -14.30 28.92 -23.59
N THR A 408 -14.64 29.36 -22.38
CA THR A 408 -15.72 30.33 -22.12
C THR A 408 -15.33 31.77 -22.47
N PHE A 409 -14.04 32.14 -22.32
CA PHE A 409 -13.54 33.47 -22.74
C PHE A 409 -12.78 33.46 -24.08
N GLY A 410 -12.79 32.31 -24.77
CA GLY A 410 -12.13 32.09 -26.04
C GLY A 410 -13.04 32.30 -27.25
N LEU A 411 -13.66 33.47 -27.38
CA LEU A 411 -13.96 34.17 -28.65
C LEU A 411 -14.27 35.65 -28.45
#